data_AF-A0AAV8BSE3-F1
#
_entry.id   AF-A0AAV8BSE3-F1
#
_cell.length_a   1.000
_cell.length_b   1.000
_cell.length_c   1.000
_cell.angle_alpha   90.00
_cell.angle_beta   90.00
_cell.angle_gamma   90.00
#
_symmetry.space_group_name_H-M   'P 1'
#
loop_
_entity.id
_entity.type
_entity.pdbx_description
1 polymer ?
#
loop_
_entity_poly.entity_id
_entity_poly.type
_entity_poly.pdbx_seq_one_letter_code
_entity_poly.pdbx_strand_id
1 'polypeptide(L)'
;MLCEDMFLMDHHLPNLRLIYYSSLFFLSLSLSLPFVRTMATGLSSVRSPAIVWISSAALFFLIYLSAMNAPPRTFPSFSSPPTSNTSAPAPLIPSSNSDLAVEERRLQLYDKMSRDLDEKGAVFLKGGETSQSLSLSDIFELRDGVVVPVLKAASPPVRANVLYLSPEFSKPISEAVKEVFLPYFDGAIWFQNATMYHFSMFHASHHLTPVVATKNEIEAEAVAVKRVTQSICPLKIKLDRVVLTSTGVLLGCWQVVTGTDPADIREKLREALPRAPAKQLYDLVLLHTSFARILGHPKLSEKESKKPFDQLQFFHELVARANTKLRGFEATVTELWFVEEYDVLALALNGKMKTRRFLLGCNGDSNH
;
A
#
# COMPACT_ATOMS: atom_id res chain seq x y z
N MET A 1 32.76 13.83 1.69
CA MET A 1 33.19 13.84 3.10
C MET A 1 32.23 14.78 3.84
N LEU A 2 31.57 14.26 4.89
CA LEU A 2 30.69 14.95 5.86
C LEU A 2 29.33 15.39 5.26
N CYS A 3 28.17 15.28 5.92
CA CYS A 3 27.75 15.01 7.31
C CYS A 3 26.18 14.98 7.24
N GLU A 4 25.35 14.50 8.17
CA GLU A 4 25.46 13.87 9.49
C GLU A 4 24.03 13.48 9.93
N ASP A 5 23.98 12.65 10.96
CA ASP A 5 22.85 12.32 11.83
C ASP A 5 22.10 13.53 12.40
N MET A 6 20.79 13.38 12.67
CA MET A 6 20.11 13.80 13.92
C MET A 6 18.57 13.62 13.86
N PHE A 7 18.00 12.72 14.68
CA PHE A 7 17.35 13.06 15.96
C PHE A 7 16.27 12.04 16.39
N LEU A 8 16.36 11.68 17.67
CA LEU A 8 15.43 10.94 18.51
C LEU A 8 14.88 11.93 19.58
N MET A 9 13.60 11.82 19.93
CA MET A 9 12.90 12.36 21.13
C MET A 9 12.20 13.75 21.11
N ASP A 10 10.86 13.65 21.12
CA ASP A 10 9.86 14.13 22.11
C ASP A 10 9.47 15.62 22.38
N HIS A 11 8.22 15.74 22.86
CA HIS A 11 7.21 16.82 22.89
C HIS A 11 7.52 18.32 23.20
N HIS A 12 6.61 19.16 22.65
CA HIS A 12 6.22 20.56 22.96
C HIS A 12 6.69 21.72 22.04
N LEU A 13 5.70 22.57 21.66
CA LEU A 13 5.74 23.85 20.91
C LEU A 13 5.59 23.80 19.36
N PRO A 14 4.39 24.04 18.80
CA PRO A 14 4.15 23.99 17.35
C PRO A 14 4.48 25.29 16.59
N ASN A 15 4.78 26.41 17.25
CA ASN A 15 4.79 27.73 16.59
C ASN A 15 6.13 28.22 16.03
N LEU A 16 7.26 27.52 16.25
CA LEU A 16 8.54 27.91 15.63
C LEU A 16 8.82 27.26 14.27
N ARG A 17 8.09 26.19 13.89
CA ARG A 17 8.32 25.51 12.60
C ARG A 17 7.85 26.33 11.39
N LEU A 18 6.86 27.22 11.56
CA LEU A 18 6.34 28.02 10.45
C LEU A 18 7.34 29.08 9.94
N ILE A 19 8.23 29.55 10.82
CA ILE A 19 9.21 30.62 10.51
C ILE A 19 10.39 30.08 9.69
N TYR A 20 10.79 28.82 9.91
CA TYR A 20 11.93 28.22 9.20
C TYR A 20 11.57 27.79 7.77
N TYR A 21 10.34 27.29 7.55
CA TYR A 21 9.88 26.87 6.22
C TYR A 21 9.49 28.05 5.30
N SER A 22 8.99 29.17 5.83
CA SER A 22 8.69 30.35 5.01
C SER A 22 9.95 31.00 4.44
N SER A 23 11.05 30.98 5.20
CA SER A 23 12.34 31.58 4.81
C SER A 23 13.01 30.83 3.65
N LEU A 24 12.89 29.50 3.62
CA LEU A 24 13.41 28.65 2.55
C LEU A 24 12.58 28.72 1.26
N PHE A 25 11.27 28.95 1.37
CA PHE A 25 10.38 29.09 0.21
C PHE A 25 10.67 30.37 -0.61
N PHE A 26 11.00 31.48 0.06
CA PHE A 26 11.36 32.74 -0.62
C PHE A 26 12.79 32.75 -1.22
N LEU A 27 13.73 31.98 -0.65
CA LEU A 27 15.04 31.79 -1.27
C LEU A 27 15.00 30.87 -2.51
N SER A 28 14.09 29.89 -2.53
CA SER A 28 13.91 28.99 -3.66
C SER A 28 13.23 29.66 -4.87
N LEU A 29 12.27 30.57 -4.63
CA LEU A 29 11.53 31.23 -5.71
C LEU A 29 12.36 32.24 -6.51
N SER A 30 13.48 32.72 -5.95
CA SER A 30 14.40 33.66 -6.63
C SER A 30 15.47 32.98 -7.50
N LEU A 31 15.59 31.65 -7.46
CA LEU A 31 16.63 30.90 -8.17
C LEU A 31 16.13 29.95 -9.27
N SER A 32 14.82 29.91 -9.57
CA SER A 32 14.29 28.83 -10.44
C SER A 32 13.11 29.21 -11.34
N LEU A 33 13.15 30.35 -12.05
CA LEU A 33 12.20 30.65 -13.14
C LEU A 33 12.91 31.35 -14.32
N PRO A 34 12.99 30.74 -15.53
CA PRO A 34 13.52 31.37 -16.74
C PRO A 34 12.52 32.33 -17.42
N PHE A 35 11.53 32.86 -16.69
CA PHE A 35 10.45 33.67 -17.25
C PHE A 35 10.69 35.20 -17.21
N VAL A 36 11.83 35.66 -16.69
CA VAL A 36 12.12 37.11 -16.55
C VAL A 36 12.97 37.68 -17.71
N ARG A 37 13.38 36.87 -18.70
CA ARG A 37 14.32 37.34 -19.74
C ARG A 37 13.69 37.81 -21.06
N THR A 38 12.37 37.95 -21.16
CA THR A 38 11.74 38.31 -22.45
C THR A 38 10.56 39.28 -22.34
N MET A 39 10.67 40.33 -21.51
CA MET A 39 9.91 41.59 -21.67
C MET A 39 10.66 42.75 -20.98
N ALA A 40 11.85 43.07 -21.49
CA ALA A 40 12.58 44.27 -21.08
C ALA A 40 13.06 45.03 -22.33
N THR A 41 12.11 45.42 -23.18
CA THR A 41 12.30 46.53 -24.11
C THR A 41 11.18 47.52 -23.87
N GLY A 42 11.53 48.60 -23.16
CA GLY A 42 10.69 49.80 -23.05
C GLY A 42 9.79 49.84 -21.81
N LEU A 43 10.34 50.23 -20.67
CA LEU A 43 10.00 51.51 -20.02
C LEU A 43 10.85 51.70 -18.76
N SER A 44 11.53 52.83 -18.74
CA SER A 44 12.33 53.39 -17.65
C SER A 44 11.45 53.85 -16.48
N SER A 45 11.74 53.38 -15.25
CA SER A 45 11.59 54.16 -14.01
C SER A 45 11.98 53.29 -12.80
N VAL A 46 13.07 53.68 -12.16
CA VAL A 46 13.62 53.13 -10.91
C VAL A 46 12.55 52.89 -9.85
N ARG A 47 12.53 51.69 -9.24
CA ARG A 47 12.24 51.52 -7.81
C ARG A 47 13.18 50.47 -7.23
N SER A 48 14.08 50.96 -6.38
CA SER A 48 15.14 50.20 -5.72
C SER A 48 14.60 48.88 -5.13
N PRO A 49 15.33 47.75 -5.20
CA PRO A 49 14.92 46.47 -4.61
C PRO A 49 14.46 46.61 -3.16
N ALA A 50 15.04 47.57 -2.43
CA ALA A 50 14.64 47.94 -1.07
C ALA A 50 13.14 48.28 -0.93
N ILE A 51 12.52 48.91 -1.92
CA ILE A 51 11.08 49.25 -1.88
C ILE A 51 10.22 47.99 -1.95
N VAL A 52 10.61 47.01 -2.77
CA VAL A 52 9.91 45.72 -2.89
C VAL A 52 10.06 44.91 -1.59
N TRP A 53 11.24 44.94 -0.97
CA TRP A 53 11.47 44.29 0.32
C TRP A 53 10.68 44.96 1.45
N ILE A 54 10.67 46.29 1.51
CA ILE A 54 9.93 47.05 2.54
C ILE A 54 8.41 46.86 2.37
N SER A 55 7.88 46.90 1.15
CA SER A 55 6.45 46.68 0.92
C SER A 55 6.02 45.25 1.24
N SER A 56 6.85 44.26 0.93
CA SER A 56 6.59 42.86 1.26
C SER A 56 6.64 42.59 2.77
N ALA A 57 7.60 43.19 3.47
CA ALA A 57 7.70 43.10 4.93
C ALA A 57 6.53 43.79 5.63
N ALA A 58 6.11 44.96 5.15
CA ALA A 58 4.95 45.68 5.67
C ALA A 58 3.66 44.88 5.47
N LEU A 59 3.46 44.29 4.28
CA LEU A 59 2.28 43.46 3.99
C LEU A 59 2.24 42.23 4.89
N PHE A 60 3.38 41.55 5.09
CA PHE A 60 3.48 40.42 6.02
C PHE A 60 3.12 40.82 7.46
N PHE A 61 3.63 41.95 7.93
CA PHE A 61 3.37 42.45 9.28
C PHE A 61 1.90 42.82 9.50
N LEU A 62 1.23 43.37 8.49
CA LEU A 62 -0.20 43.68 8.53
C LEU A 62 -1.07 42.40 8.57
N ILE A 63 -0.72 41.38 7.79
CA ILE A 63 -1.41 40.08 7.82
C ILE A 63 -1.22 39.41 9.18
N TYR A 64 0.00 39.47 9.73
CA TYR A 64 0.31 38.94 11.07
C TYR A 64 -0.51 39.63 12.17
N LEU A 65 -0.58 40.96 12.17
CA LEU A 65 -1.42 41.72 13.12
C LEU A 65 -2.90 41.38 12.97
N SER A 66 -3.39 41.21 11.74
CA SER A 66 -4.78 40.82 11.49
C SER A 66 -5.09 39.41 12.00
N ALA A 67 -4.12 38.48 11.94
CA ALA A 67 -4.27 37.13 12.46
C ALA A 67 -4.25 37.09 14.00
N MET A 68 -3.44 37.95 14.62
CA MET A 68 -3.34 38.05 16.09
C MET A 68 -4.56 38.76 16.72
N ASN A 69 -5.22 39.64 15.97
CA ASN A 69 -6.41 40.37 16.43
C ASN A 69 -7.72 39.68 16.03
N ALA A 70 -7.68 38.54 15.35
CA ALA A 70 -8.87 37.75 15.04
C ALA A 70 -9.41 37.12 16.34
N PRO A 71 -10.69 37.31 16.69
CA PRO A 71 -11.26 36.69 17.88
C PRO A 71 -11.22 35.16 17.73
N PRO A 72 -10.91 34.42 18.81
CA PRO A 72 -10.88 32.97 18.78
C PRO A 72 -12.23 32.43 18.33
N ARG A 73 -12.22 31.57 17.28
CA ARG A 73 -13.41 30.81 16.87
C ARG A 73 -13.82 29.92 18.03
N THR A 74 -14.95 30.25 18.66
CA THR A 74 -15.62 29.43 19.67
C THR A 74 -16.07 28.12 19.03
N PHE A 75 -15.41 27.02 19.41
CA PHE A 75 -15.95 25.67 19.23
C PHE A 75 -17.08 25.46 20.24
N PRO A 76 -18.24 24.89 19.85
CA PRO A 76 -19.30 24.60 20.80
C PRO A 76 -18.82 23.53 21.80
N SER A 77 -18.79 23.93 23.06
CA SER A 77 -18.56 23.08 24.22
C SER A 77 -19.75 22.12 24.39
N PHE A 78 -19.50 20.82 24.21
CA PHE A 78 -20.43 19.78 24.65
C PHE A 78 -20.40 19.69 26.18
N SER A 79 -21.53 20.04 26.80
CA SER A 79 -21.81 19.87 28.22
C SER A 79 -22.02 18.38 28.54
N SER A 80 -21.32 17.91 29.58
CA SER A 80 -21.49 16.59 30.17
C SER A 80 -22.89 16.42 30.78
N PRO A 81 -23.56 15.26 30.63
CA PRO A 81 -24.77 14.95 31.39
C PRO A 81 -24.45 14.34 32.77
N PRO A 82 -25.38 14.44 33.73
CA PRO A 82 -25.12 14.09 35.13
C PRO A 82 -25.16 12.57 35.37
N THR A 83 -24.40 12.17 36.38
CA THR A 83 -24.36 10.83 36.97
C THR A 83 -25.72 10.46 37.60
N SER A 84 -26.28 9.33 37.18
CA SER A 84 -27.28 8.60 37.97
C SER A 84 -27.05 7.10 37.85
N ASN A 85 -26.90 6.47 39.01
CA ASN A 85 -26.78 5.03 39.19
C ASN A 85 -28.12 4.36 38.89
N THR A 86 -28.19 3.48 37.89
CA THR A 86 -29.14 2.35 37.90
C THR A 86 -28.59 1.23 37.01
N SER A 87 -28.44 0.05 37.61
CA SER A 87 -28.07 -1.21 36.97
C SER A 87 -29.17 -1.69 36.02
N ALA A 88 -28.88 -1.74 34.72
CA ALA A 88 -29.63 -2.49 33.72
C ALA A 88 -28.65 -3.04 32.65
N PRO A 89 -28.85 -4.25 32.11
CA PRO A 89 -27.90 -4.85 31.19
C PRO A 89 -27.90 -4.10 29.85
N ALA A 90 -26.70 -3.89 29.29
CA ALA A 90 -26.49 -3.16 28.05
C ALA A 90 -27.23 -3.82 26.87
N PRO A 91 -27.82 -3.03 25.94
CA PRO A 91 -28.43 -3.59 24.74
C PRO A 91 -27.34 -4.10 23.79
N LEU A 92 -27.51 -5.34 23.31
CA LEU A 92 -26.75 -5.89 22.20
C LEU A 92 -26.98 -5.04 20.94
N ILE A 93 -25.97 -4.27 20.51
CA ILE A 93 -25.98 -3.60 19.21
C ILE A 93 -25.62 -4.65 18.14
N PRO A 94 -26.34 -4.76 17.01
CA PRO A 94 -25.99 -5.71 15.96
C PRO A 94 -24.69 -5.31 15.27
N SER A 95 -23.78 -6.28 15.08
CA SER A 95 -22.48 -6.14 14.40
C SER A 95 -22.57 -5.74 12.91
N SER A 96 -23.77 -5.70 12.32
CA SER A 96 -23.95 -5.47 10.88
C SER A 96 -23.53 -4.08 10.39
N ASN A 97 -23.58 -3.06 11.24
CA ASN A 97 -23.25 -1.68 10.82
C ASN A 97 -21.74 -1.45 10.67
N SER A 98 -20.89 -2.16 11.43
CA SER A 98 -19.43 -2.09 11.26
C SER A 98 -18.98 -2.86 10.03
N ASP A 99 -19.59 -4.02 9.76
CA ASP A 99 -19.20 -4.90 8.66
C ASP A 99 -19.49 -4.27 7.29
N LEU A 100 -20.68 -3.65 7.15
CA LEU A 100 -21.04 -2.90 5.94
C LEU A 100 -20.10 -1.71 5.71
N ALA A 101 -19.67 -1.02 6.78
CA ALA A 101 -18.72 0.08 6.66
C ALA A 101 -17.32 -0.39 6.23
N VAL A 102 -16.89 -1.58 6.68
CA VAL A 102 -15.61 -2.18 6.29
C VAL A 102 -15.63 -2.60 4.81
N GLU A 103 -16.71 -3.25 4.36
CA GLU A 103 -16.89 -3.64 2.97
C GLU A 103 -16.91 -2.41 2.04
N GLU A 104 -17.68 -1.38 2.38
CA GLU A 104 -17.75 -0.14 1.60
C GLU A 104 -16.38 0.55 1.51
N ARG A 105 -15.66 0.64 2.64
CA ARG A 105 -14.29 1.20 2.65
C ARG A 105 -13.34 0.40 1.76
N ARG A 106 -13.47 -0.93 1.72
CA ARG A 106 -12.68 -1.79 0.84
C ARG A 106 -13.02 -1.57 -0.63
N LEU A 107 -14.31 -1.44 -0.96
CA LEU A 107 -14.74 -1.12 -2.33
C LEU A 107 -14.19 0.22 -2.80
N GLN A 108 -14.24 1.25 -1.95
CA GLN A 108 -13.65 2.57 -2.27
C GLN A 108 -12.15 2.49 -2.54
N LEU A 109 -11.41 1.64 -1.80
CA LEU A 109 -9.99 1.38 -2.07
C LEU A 109 -9.79 0.69 -3.43
N TYR A 110 -10.62 -0.29 -3.78
CA TYR A 110 -10.53 -0.96 -5.08
C TYR A 110 -10.88 -0.04 -6.25
N ASP A 111 -11.87 0.81 -6.09
CA ASP A 111 -12.21 1.82 -7.09
C ASP A 111 -11.05 2.80 -7.30
N LYS A 112 -10.40 3.22 -6.21
CA LYS A 112 -9.18 4.04 -6.28
C LYS A 112 -8.04 3.30 -7.00
N MET A 113 -7.84 2.02 -6.71
CA MET A 113 -6.81 1.22 -7.39
C MET A 113 -7.12 1.06 -8.88
N SER A 114 -8.38 0.87 -9.27
CA SER A 114 -8.75 0.74 -10.68
C SER A 114 -8.50 2.01 -11.50
N ARG A 115 -8.60 3.19 -10.88
CA ARG A 115 -8.29 4.47 -11.52
C ARG A 115 -6.81 4.82 -11.53
N ASP A 116 -5.96 4.07 -10.81
CA ASP A 116 -4.54 4.38 -10.68
C ASP A 116 -3.83 4.44 -12.05
N LEU A 117 -4.21 3.54 -12.97
CA LEU A 117 -3.68 3.52 -14.33
C LEU A 117 -4.18 4.71 -15.17
N ASP A 118 -5.44 5.12 -15.01
CA ASP A 118 -6.01 6.28 -15.71
C ASP A 118 -5.38 7.59 -15.22
N GLU A 119 -5.18 7.72 -13.91
CA GLU A 119 -4.69 8.94 -13.27
C GLU A 119 -3.19 9.15 -13.49
N LYS A 120 -2.39 8.07 -13.56
CA LYS A 120 -0.93 8.14 -13.59
C LYS A 120 -0.29 7.59 -14.86
N GLY A 121 -1.05 6.86 -15.66
CA GLY A 121 -0.54 6.10 -16.81
C GLY A 121 0.33 4.91 -16.42
N ALA A 122 0.89 4.24 -17.42
CA ALA A 122 1.75 3.08 -17.26
C ALA A 122 3.20 3.47 -16.86
N VAL A 123 3.38 3.96 -15.63
CA VAL A 123 4.69 4.39 -15.09
C VAL A 123 5.71 3.26 -15.11
N PHE A 124 5.28 2.00 -14.97
CA PHE A 124 6.15 0.82 -15.07
C PHE A 124 6.92 0.73 -16.39
N LEU A 125 6.45 1.34 -17.47
CA LEU A 125 7.16 1.35 -18.76
C LEU A 125 8.30 2.38 -18.83
N LYS A 126 8.39 3.27 -17.84
CA LYS A 126 9.40 4.34 -17.77
C LYS A 126 10.50 4.04 -16.74
N GLY A 127 10.72 2.76 -16.41
CA GLY A 127 11.67 2.34 -15.36
C GLY A 127 11.15 2.52 -13.94
N GLY A 128 9.83 2.37 -13.76
CA GLY A 128 9.10 2.74 -12.54
C GLY A 128 9.61 2.14 -11.23
N GLU A 129 9.17 2.74 -10.12
CA GLU A 129 9.40 2.25 -8.76
C GLU A 129 8.32 1.26 -8.32
N THR A 130 8.66 0.39 -7.37
CA THR A 130 7.71 -0.49 -6.69
C THR A 130 6.99 0.27 -5.58
N SER A 131 5.86 -0.27 -5.12
CA SER A 131 5.11 0.26 -3.98
C SER A 131 5.86 0.20 -2.63
N GLN A 132 7.09 -0.30 -2.61
CA GLN A 132 7.91 -0.49 -1.43
C GLN A 132 9.27 0.24 -1.53
N SER A 133 9.37 1.25 -2.39
CA SER A 133 10.55 2.11 -2.58
C SER A 133 11.80 1.38 -3.13
N LEU A 134 11.60 0.27 -3.83
CA LEU A 134 12.63 -0.41 -4.63
C LEU A 134 12.42 -0.11 -6.12
N SER A 135 13.48 0.10 -6.90
CA SER A 135 13.33 0.21 -8.35
C SER A 135 13.01 -1.16 -8.97
N LEU A 136 12.38 -1.22 -10.15
CA LEU A 136 12.15 -2.49 -10.84
C LEU A 136 13.47 -3.22 -11.19
N SER A 137 14.51 -2.47 -11.54
CA SER A 137 15.86 -2.99 -11.78
C SER A 137 16.54 -3.57 -10.53
N ASP A 138 16.10 -3.18 -9.33
CA ASP A 138 16.63 -3.74 -8.09
C ASP A 138 16.08 -5.13 -7.78
N ILE A 139 14.98 -5.53 -8.42
CA ILE A 139 14.24 -6.75 -8.11
C ILE A 139 14.07 -7.69 -9.29
N PHE A 140 14.28 -7.23 -10.53
CA PHE A 140 14.23 -8.04 -11.74
C PHE A 140 15.36 -7.70 -12.70
N GLU A 141 15.80 -8.70 -13.44
CA GLU A 141 16.70 -8.56 -14.58
C GLU A 141 16.26 -9.49 -15.72
N LEU A 142 16.76 -9.21 -16.93
CA LEU A 142 16.52 -10.04 -18.10
C LEU A 142 17.72 -10.97 -18.31
N ARG A 143 17.52 -12.28 -18.17
CA ARG A 143 18.51 -13.31 -18.50
C ARG A 143 17.96 -14.18 -19.62
N ASP A 144 18.69 -14.27 -20.73
CA ASP A 144 18.32 -15.10 -21.89
C ASP A 144 16.89 -14.85 -22.42
N GLY A 145 16.45 -13.58 -22.40
CA GLY A 145 15.11 -13.18 -22.82
C GLY A 145 14.00 -13.51 -21.82
N VAL A 146 14.34 -14.00 -20.63
CA VAL A 146 13.42 -14.33 -19.55
C VAL A 146 13.63 -13.37 -18.37
N VAL A 147 12.53 -12.87 -17.82
CA VAL A 147 12.54 -12.09 -16.59
C VAL A 147 12.87 -13.02 -15.42
N VAL A 148 13.93 -12.69 -14.69
CA VAL A 148 14.31 -13.41 -13.46
C VAL A 148 14.40 -12.44 -12.29
N PRO A 149 14.03 -12.87 -11.06
CA PRO A 149 14.14 -12.04 -9.88
C PRO A 149 15.60 -11.88 -9.44
N VAL A 150 15.95 -10.69 -8.97
CA VAL A 150 17.22 -10.40 -8.31
C VAL A 150 17.04 -10.58 -6.80
N LEU A 151 17.47 -11.72 -6.28
CA LEU A 151 17.35 -12.04 -4.86
C LEU A 151 18.46 -11.37 -4.05
N LYS A 152 18.07 -10.52 -3.09
CA LYS A 152 18.96 -9.82 -2.16
C LYS A 152 18.66 -10.30 -0.74
N ALA A 153 19.70 -10.62 0.03
CA ALA A 153 19.52 -11.06 1.42
C ALA A 153 18.84 -9.96 2.26
N ALA A 154 17.87 -10.35 3.08
CA ALA A 154 17.24 -9.52 4.10
C ALA A 154 17.94 -9.72 5.44
N SER A 155 18.57 -8.66 5.96
CA SER A 155 19.26 -8.68 7.25
C SER A 155 18.87 -7.44 8.09
N PRO A 156 18.10 -7.60 9.18
CA PRO A 156 17.50 -8.85 9.65
C PRO A 156 16.40 -9.39 8.70
N PRO A 157 16.00 -10.67 8.80
CA PRO A 157 14.93 -11.24 8.00
C PRO A 157 13.61 -10.48 8.17
N VAL A 158 12.86 -10.36 7.07
CA VAL A 158 11.48 -9.89 7.10
C VAL A 158 10.62 -10.99 7.73
N ARG A 159 9.65 -10.61 8.56
CA ARG A 159 8.76 -11.57 9.22
C ARG A 159 7.32 -11.16 8.98
N ALA A 160 6.62 -11.95 8.17
CA ALA A 160 5.31 -11.63 7.64
C ALA A 160 4.28 -12.69 8.04
N ASN A 161 3.05 -12.23 8.27
CA ASN A 161 1.86 -13.04 8.43
C ASN A 161 1.01 -12.87 7.19
N VAL A 162 0.70 -13.98 6.53
CA VAL A 162 -0.07 -13.97 5.28
C VAL A 162 -1.15 -15.02 5.32
N LEU A 163 -2.31 -14.71 4.73
CA LEU A 163 -3.30 -15.73 4.42
C LEU A 163 -2.85 -16.47 3.16
N TYR A 164 -2.92 -17.81 3.18
CA TYR A 164 -2.48 -18.63 2.06
C TYR A 164 -3.64 -19.00 1.14
N LEU A 165 -3.46 -18.81 -0.17
CA LEU A 165 -4.39 -19.29 -1.18
C LEU A 165 -3.86 -20.61 -1.76
N SER A 166 -4.58 -21.70 -1.49
CA SER A 166 -4.14 -23.04 -1.88
C SER A 166 -4.04 -23.19 -3.41
N PRO A 167 -3.22 -24.15 -3.91
CA PRO A 167 -3.08 -24.40 -5.34
C PRO A 167 -4.36 -24.83 -6.04
N GLU A 168 -5.34 -25.35 -5.29
CA GLU A 168 -6.68 -25.65 -5.78
C GLU A 168 -7.36 -24.40 -6.37
N PHE A 169 -7.22 -23.26 -5.70
CA PHE A 169 -7.80 -21.99 -6.15
C PHE A 169 -6.82 -21.15 -6.98
N SER A 170 -5.53 -21.15 -6.63
CA SER A 170 -4.56 -20.25 -7.26
C SER A 170 -4.10 -20.69 -8.65
N LYS A 171 -4.06 -22.00 -8.94
CA LYS A 171 -3.63 -22.50 -10.26
C LYS A 171 -4.61 -22.08 -11.37
N PRO A 172 -5.94 -22.28 -11.25
CA PRO A 172 -6.90 -21.79 -12.25
C PRO A 172 -6.79 -20.29 -12.53
N ILE A 173 -6.57 -19.50 -11.48
CA ILE A 173 -6.37 -18.05 -11.60
C ILE A 173 -5.09 -17.74 -12.38
N SER A 174 -3.98 -18.39 -12.02
CA SER A 174 -2.69 -18.22 -12.71
C SER A 174 -2.78 -18.59 -14.19
N GLU A 175 -3.50 -19.66 -14.53
CA GLU A 175 -3.73 -20.10 -15.91
C GLU A 175 -4.53 -19.07 -16.70
N ALA A 176 -5.65 -18.59 -16.16
CA ALA A 176 -6.47 -17.57 -16.80
C ALA A 176 -5.70 -16.24 -17.02
N VAL A 177 -4.89 -15.83 -16.04
CA VAL A 177 -4.03 -14.64 -16.16
C VAL A 177 -2.96 -14.85 -17.24
N LYS A 178 -2.31 -16.01 -17.27
CA LYS A 178 -1.32 -16.33 -18.32
C LYS A 178 -1.96 -16.34 -19.71
N GLU A 179 -3.13 -16.94 -19.87
CA GLU A 179 -3.84 -16.98 -21.16
C GLU A 179 -4.11 -15.58 -21.72
N VAL A 180 -4.42 -14.61 -20.85
CA VAL A 180 -4.71 -13.22 -21.26
C VAL A 180 -3.44 -12.42 -21.54
N PHE A 181 -2.42 -12.51 -20.67
CA PHE A 181 -1.27 -11.60 -20.69
C PHE A 181 -0.03 -12.16 -21.38
N LEU A 182 0.25 -13.46 -21.26
CA LEU A 182 1.48 -14.07 -21.80
C LEU A 182 1.68 -13.81 -23.31
N PRO A 183 0.64 -13.87 -24.18
CA PRO A 183 0.82 -13.64 -25.62
C PRO A 183 1.43 -12.28 -25.98
N TYR A 184 1.25 -11.28 -25.11
CA TYR A 184 1.70 -9.90 -25.34
C TYR A 184 2.96 -9.55 -24.56
N PHE A 185 3.25 -10.22 -23.45
CA PHE A 185 4.33 -9.83 -22.55
C PHE A 185 5.36 -10.94 -22.32
N ASP A 186 5.45 -11.92 -23.22
CA ASP A 186 6.52 -12.90 -23.19
C ASP A 186 7.91 -12.22 -23.07
N GLY A 187 8.69 -12.58 -22.05
CA GLY A 187 9.96 -11.92 -21.71
C GLY A 187 9.87 -10.53 -21.07
N ALA A 188 8.65 -10.03 -20.78
CA ALA A 188 8.38 -8.71 -20.19
C ALA A 188 7.36 -8.75 -19.03
N ILE A 189 7.07 -9.94 -18.49
CA ILE A 189 6.16 -10.15 -17.38
C ILE A 189 6.72 -11.18 -16.40
N TRP A 190 6.57 -10.90 -15.11
CA TRP A 190 6.79 -11.86 -14.03
C TRP A 190 5.44 -12.39 -13.56
N PHE A 191 5.20 -13.70 -13.68
CA PHE A 191 4.04 -14.33 -13.06
C PHE A 191 4.39 -14.78 -11.65
N GLN A 192 3.56 -14.39 -10.67
CA GLN A 192 3.69 -14.90 -9.31
C GLN A 192 3.55 -16.44 -9.33
N ASN A 193 4.36 -17.12 -8.53
CA ASN A 193 4.27 -18.56 -8.39
C ASN A 193 2.92 -18.94 -7.75
N ALA A 194 2.09 -19.69 -8.48
CA ALA A 194 0.76 -20.09 -8.04
C ALA A 194 0.77 -20.84 -6.70
N THR A 195 1.83 -21.60 -6.41
CA THR A 195 1.96 -22.31 -5.12
C THR A 195 2.21 -21.38 -3.93
N MET A 196 2.43 -20.09 -4.18
CA MET A 196 2.78 -19.04 -3.23
C MET A 196 1.79 -17.87 -3.25
N TYR A 197 0.60 -18.04 -3.84
CA TYR A 197 -0.43 -16.99 -3.79
C TYR A 197 -0.86 -16.76 -2.35
N HIS A 198 -0.89 -15.49 -1.96
CA HIS A 198 -1.14 -15.10 -0.59
C HIS A 198 -1.77 -13.72 -0.51
N PHE A 199 -2.24 -13.39 0.68
CA PHE A 199 -2.73 -12.07 1.04
C PHE A 199 -1.92 -11.56 2.24
N SER A 200 -1.25 -10.43 2.08
CA SER A 200 -0.44 -9.84 3.16
C SER A 200 -1.32 -9.33 4.28
N MET A 201 -1.21 -9.92 5.48
CA MET A 201 -1.97 -9.49 6.65
C MET A 201 -1.17 -8.49 7.48
N PHE A 202 -0.03 -8.92 8.03
CA PHE A 202 0.68 -8.14 9.05
C PHE A 202 2.17 -8.48 9.12
N HIS A 203 3.03 -7.49 9.28
CA HIS A 203 4.48 -7.67 9.36
C HIS A 203 4.96 -7.47 10.80
N ALA A 204 5.61 -8.48 11.37
CA ALA A 204 6.37 -8.39 12.61
C ALA A 204 7.73 -7.70 12.40
N SER A 205 8.22 -7.69 11.16
CA SER A 205 9.41 -6.96 10.69
C SER A 205 9.27 -6.73 9.19
N HIS A 206 9.64 -5.55 8.69
CA HIS A 206 9.72 -5.30 7.24
C HIS A 206 10.95 -4.44 6.92
N HIS A 207 11.38 -4.41 5.65
CA HIS A 207 12.63 -3.77 5.22
C HIS A 207 12.70 -2.26 5.51
N LEU A 208 11.57 -1.53 5.51
CA LEU A 208 11.55 -0.10 5.88
C LEU A 208 11.71 0.16 7.39
N THR A 209 11.36 -0.81 8.24
CA THR A 209 11.43 -0.69 9.70
C THR A 209 11.79 -2.08 10.24
N PRO A 210 13.07 -2.46 10.09
CA PRO A 210 13.52 -3.80 10.46
C PRO A 210 13.44 -3.98 11.97
N VAL A 211 12.92 -5.13 12.41
CA VAL A 211 12.85 -5.51 13.83
C VAL A 211 13.74 -6.74 14.04
N VAL A 212 14.89 -6.55 14.68
CA VAL A 212 15.79 -7.64 15.04
C VAL A 212 15.13 -8.54 16.09
N ALA A 213 15.20 -9.85 15.90
CA ALA A 213 14.65 -10.83 16.82
C ALA A 213 15.61 -12.03 16.97
N THR A 214 15.78 -12.50 18.19
CA THR A 214 16.47 -13.76 18.49
C THR A 214 15.62 -14.96 18.08
N LYS A 215 16.23 -16.15 18.01
CA LYS A 215 15.49 -17.39 17.71
C LYS A 215 14.33 -17.64 18.69
N ASN A 216 14.53 -17.33 19.97
CA ASN A 216 13.51 -17.50 21.00
C ASN A 216 12.36 -16.51 20.84
N GLU A 217 12.66 -15.25 20.48
CA GLU A 217 11.64 -14.25 20.19
C GLU A 217 10.82 -14.61 18.94
N ILE A 218 11.47 -15.10 17.88
CA ILE A 218 10.78 -15.57 16.66
C ILE A 218 9.87 -16.76 16.98
N GLU A 219 10.30 -17.67 17.87
CA GLU A 219 9.46 -18.79 18.27
C GLU A 219 8.28 -18.33 19.14
N ALA A 220 8.48 -17.34 20.02
CA ALA A 220 7.39 -16.72 20.77
C ALA A 220 6.38 -16.00 19.86
N GLU A 221 6.86 -15.28 18.84
CA GLU A 221 6.03 -14.67 17.79
C GLU A 221 5.19 -15.76 17.07
N ALA A 222 5.81 -16.85 16.64
CA ALA A 222 5.12 -17.95 15.98
C ALA A 222 4.04 -18.60 16.87
N VAL A 223 4.32 -18.80 18.16
CA VAL A 223 3.35 -19.34 19.14
C VAL A 223 2.20 -18.34 19.38
N ALA A 224 2.48 -17.05 19.41
CA ALA A 224 1.44 -16.02 19.49
C ALA A 224 0.53 -16.02 18.27
N VAL A 225 1.12 -16.09 17.06
CA VAL A 225 0.37 -16.18 15.80
C VAL A 225 -0.50 -17.43 15.74
N LYS A 226 0.04 -18.60 16.16
CA LYS A 226 -0.76 -19.84 16.25
C LYS A 226 -1.98 -19.70 17.16
N ARG A 227 -1.87 -18.98 18.29
CA ARG A 227 -3.02 -18.71 19.17
C ARG A 227 -4.03 -17.79 18.51
N VAL A 228 -3.58 -16.80 17.74
CA VAL A 228 -4.46 -15.94 16.96
C VAL A 228 -5.27 -16.76 15.94
N THR A 229 -4.66 -17.72 15.24
CA THR A 229 -5.38 -18.53 14.23
C THR A 229 -6.48 -19.42 14.81
N GLN A 230 -6.40 -19.78 16.09
CA GLN A 230 -7.44 -20.51 16.85
C GLN A 230 -8.66 -19.64 17.20
N SER A 231 -8.62 -18.35 16.89
CA SER A 231 -9.75 -17.41 17.06
C SER A 231 -10.23 -16.81 15.74
N ILE A 232 -9.70 -17.28 14.60
CA ILE A 232 -10.01 -16.78 13.26
C ILE A 232 -10.73 -17.89 12.50
N CYS A 233 -11.90 -17.58 11.97
CA CYS A 233 -12.64 -18.51 11.13
C CYS A 233 -12.04 -18.56 9.71
N PRO A 234 -12.04 -19.75 9.07
CA PRO A 234 -11.78 -19.85 7.63
C PRO A 234 -12.63 -18.87 6.83
N LEU A 235 -12.02 -18.27 5.79
CA LEU A 235 -12.67 -17.25 4.99
C LEU A 235 -13.19 -17.88 3.69
N LYS A 236 -14.45 -17.63 3.37
CA LYS A 236 -14.94 -17.73 1.98
C LYS A 236 -14.83 -16.36 1.36
N ILE A 237 -14.14 -16.28 0.24
CA ILE A 237 -13.85 -15.02 -0.45
C ILE A 237 -14.28 -15.10 -1.90
N LYS A 238 -14.55 -13.94 -2.49
CA LYS A 238 -14.96 -13.80 -3.87
C LYS A 238 -14.11 -12.73 -4.56
N LEU A 239 -13.57 -13.04 -5.72
CA LEU A 239 -12.78 -12.11 -6.51
C LEU A 239 -13.72 -11.04 -7.11
N ASP A 240 -13.65 -9.81 -6.59
CA ASP A 240 -14.48 -8.69 -7.06
C ASP A 240 -14.01 -8.20 -8.43
N ARG A 241 -12.70 -7.96 -8.55
CA ARG A 241 -12.09 -7.51 -9.80
C ARG A 241 -10.59 -7.77 -9.87
N VAL A 242 -10.09 -7.80 -11.09
CA VAL A 242 -8.66 -7.71 -11.43
C VAL A 242 -8.34 -6.26 -11.78
N VAL A 243 -7.23 -5.74 -11.27
CA VAL A 243 -6.73 -4.38 -11.53
C VAL A 243 -5.28 -4.44 -11.97
N LEU A 244 -4.91 -3.61 -12.95
CA LEU A 244 -3.51 -3.30 -13.28
C LEU A 244 -3.17 -1.92 -12.70
N THR A 245 -2.16 -1.86 -11.83
CA THR A 245 -1.69 -0.59 -11.26
C THR A 245 -0.76 0.16 -12.21
N SER A 246 -0.58 1.47 -11.98
CA SER A 246 0.42 2.30 -12.68
C SER A 246 1.86 1.83 -12.50
N THR A 247 2.13 1.01 -11.48
CA THR A 247 3.43 0.37 -11.20
C THR A 247 3.54 -1.04 -11.80
N GLY A 248 2.58 -1.43 -12.63
CA GLY A 248 2.63 -2.66 -13.43
C GLY A 248 2.21 -3.91 -12.68
N VAL A 249 1.62 -3.79 -11.48
CA VAL A 249 1.16 -4.95 -10.71
C VAL A 249 -0.24 -5.32 -11.15
N LEU A 250 -0.42 -6.58 -11.54
CA LEU A 250 -1.73 -7.17 -11.77
C LEU A 250 -2.21 -7.82 -10.47
N LEU A 251 -3.28 -7.25 -9.92
CA LEU A 251 -3.82 -7.59 -8.60
C LEU A 251 -5.22 -8.19 -8.74
N GLY A 252 -5.51 -9.23 -7.96
CA GLY A 252 -6.87 -9.62 -7.65
C GLY A 252 -7.35 -8.91 -6.38
N CYS A 253 -8.48 -8.23 -6.45
CA CYS A 253 -9.15 -7.54 -5.35
C CYS A 253 -10.32 -8.39 -4.86
N TRP A 254 -10.35 -8.77 -3.59
CA TRP A 254 -11.26 -9.79 -3.07
C TRP A 254 -12.21 -9.23 -2.02
N GLN A 255 -13.44 -9.74 -2.03
CA GLN A 255 -14.41 -9.52 -0.97
C GLN A 255 -14.50 -10.75 -0.07
N VAL A 256 -14.84 -10.51 1.19
CA VAL A 256 -15.15 -11.55 2.17
C VAL A 256 -16.63 -11.87 2.06
N VAL A 257 -16.98 -13.13 1.83
CA VAL A 257 -18.35 -13.62 1.80
C VAL A 257 -18.77 -14.09 3.20
N THR A 258 -17.90 -14.89 3.85
CA THR A 258 -18.08 -15.34 5.24
C THR A 258 -16.71 -15.57 5.89
N GLY A 259 -16.66 -15.56 7.22
CA GLY A 259 -15.43 -15.79 8.00
C GLY A 259 -14.97 -14.53 8.72
N THR A 260 -13.76 -14.54 9.27
CA THR A 260 -13.21 -13.36 9.97
C THR A 260 -12.63 -12.36 8.98
N ASP A 261 -13.00 -11.08 9.12
CA ASP A 261 -12.55 -10.04 8.20
C ASP A 261 -11.03 -9.76 8.31
N PRO A 262 -10.33 -9.43 7.21
CA PRO A 262 -8.93 -8.99 7.24
C PRO A 262 -8.64 -7.85 8.21
N ALA A 263 -9.59 -6.95 8.46
CA ALA A 263 -9.42 -5.88 9.45
C ALA A 263 -9.24 -6.46 10.86
N ASP A 264 -10.10 -7.40 11.26
CA ASP A 264 -10.07 -8.05 12.57
C ASP A 264 -8.84 -8.96 12.71
N ILE A 265 -8.49 -9.68 11.64
CA ILE A 265 -7.26 -10.51 11.62
C ILE A 265 -6.03 -9.64 11.90
N ARG A 266 -5.94 -8.48 11.25
CA ARG A 266 -4.83 -7.54 11.45
C ARG A 266 -4.81 -6.94 12.85
N GLU A 267 -5.96 -6.64 13.42
CA GLU A 267 -6.06 -6.15 14.79
C GLU A 267 -5.58 -7.21 15.80
N LYS A 268 -6.08 -8.44 15.70
CA LYS A 268 -5.64 -9.56 16.54
C LYS A 268 -4.15 -9.83 16.42
N LEU A 269 -3.58 -9.76 15.21
CA LEU A 269 -2.14 -9.90 14.99
C LEU A 269 -1.35 -8.74 15.61
N ARG A 270 -1.85 -7.51 15.54
CA ARG A 270 -1.22 -6.34 16.16
C ARG A 270 -1.14 -6.49 17.67
N GLU A 271 -2.22 -6.92 18.31
CA GLU A 271 -2.26 -7.19 19.75
C GLU A 271 -1.28 -8.30 20.16
N ALA A 272 -1.21 -9.36 19.36
CA ALA A 272 -0.35 -10.52 19.63
C ALA A 272 1.15 -10.27 19.36
N LEU A 273 1.50 -9.25 18.57
CA LEU A 273 2.87 -8.96 18.12
C LEU A 273 3.28 -7.52 18.47
N PRO A 274 3.46 -7.20 19.77
CA PRO A 274 3.64 -5.82 20.24
C PRO A 274 4.93 -5.14 19.79
N ARG A 275 5.94 -5.91 19.32
CA ARG A 275 7.20 -5.36 18.79
C ARG A 275 7.16 -5.06 17.30
N ALA A 276 6.05 -5.36 16.63
CA ALA A 276 5.92 -5.11 15.20
C ALA A 276 5.99 -3.60 14.89
N PRO A 277 6.41 -3.22 13.67
CA PRO A 277 6.37 -1.82 13.25
C PRO A 277 4.97 -1.23 13.40
N ALA A 278 4.88 -0.05 14.03
CA ALA A 278 3.62 0.63 14.27
C ALA A 278 2.90 0.98 12.95
N LYS A 279 3.66 1.39 11.94
CA LYS A 279 3.15 1.63 10.59
C LYS A 279 3.28 0.37 9.75
N GLN A 280 2.15 -0.19 9.34
CA GLN A 280 2.09 -1.33 8.43
C GLN A 280 2.09 -0.87 6.96
N LEU A 281 2.43 -1.79 6.04
CA LEU A 281 2.60 -1.50 4.61
C LEU A 281 1.28 -1.40 3.82
N TYR A 282 0.15 -1.79 4.41
CA TYR A 282 -1.13 -1.92 3.71
C TYR A 282 -2.26 -1.28 4.51
N ASP A 283 -3.32 -0.88 3.80
CA ASP A 283 -4.55 -0.43 4.45
C ASP A 283 -5.22 -1.58 5.21
N LEU A 284 -5.83 -1.25 6.35
CA LEU A 284 -6.46 -2.18 7.28
C LEU A 284 -7.49 -3.12 6.62
N VAL A 285 -8.26 -2.65 5.63
CA VAL A 285 -9.37 -3.46 5.06
C VAL A 285 -8.99 -4.15 3.75
N LEU A 286 -7.78 -3.89 3.22
CA LEU A 286 -7.35 -4.38 1.91
C LEU A 286 -7.20 -5.89 1.90
N LEU A 287 -7.86 -6.59 0.98
CA LEU A 287 -7.60 -8.00 0.67
C LEU A 287 -7.22 -8.14 -0.80
N HIS A 288 -5.95 -8.43 -1.08
CA HIS A 288 -5.48 -8.59 -2.46
C HIS A 288 -4.48 -9.72 -2.60
N THR A 289 -4.37 -10.23 -3.82
CA THR A 289 -3.32 -11.15 -4.25
C THR A 289 -2.63 -10.57 -5.47
N SER A 290 -1.30 -10.59 -5.50
CA SER A 290 -0.54 -10.25 -6.71
C SER A 290 -0.49 -11.45 -7.65
N PHE A 291 -0.98 -11.30 -8.88
CA PHE A 291 -0.99 -12.37 -9.88
C PHE A 291 0.23 -12.33 -10.79
N ALA A 292 0.59 -11.13 -11.23
CA ALA A 292 1.72 -10.89 -12.11
C ALA A 292 2.24 -9.46 -11.96
N ARG A 293 3.40 -9.19 -12.53
CA ARG A 293 3.96 -7.86 -12.71
C ARG A 293 4.46 -7.68 -14.13
N ILE A 294 3.92 -6.68 -14.82
CA ILE A 294 4.37 -6.24 -16.14
C ILE A 294 5.59 -5.35 -15.96
N LEU A 295 6.64 -5.63 -16.72
CA LEU A 295 7.96 -5.03 -16.60
C LEU A 295 8.44 -4.33 -17.88
N GLY A 296 7.69 -4.48 -18.97
CA GLY A 296 8.06 -3.92 -20.26
C GLY A 296 6.88 -3.75 -21.20
N HIS A 297 7.19 -3.23 -22.39
CA HIS A 297 6.21 -2.93 -23.43
C HIS A 297 5.60 -4.22 -24.00
N PRO A 298 4.32 -4.19 -24.44
CA PRO A 298 3.73 -5.33 -25.14
C PRO A 298 4.42 -5.57 -26.49
N LYS A 299 4.58 -6.84 -26.85
CA LYS A 299 4.93 -7.30 -28.19
C LYS A 299 3.66 -7.26 -29.05
N LEU A 300 3.55 -6.25 -29.90
CA LEU A 300 2.44 -6.09 -30.84
C LEU A 300 2.84 -6.63 -32.22
N SER A 301 1.88 -7.21 -32.95
CA SER A 301 2.12 -7.63 -34.33
C SER A 301 2.30 -6.43 -35.28
N GLU A 302 2.96 -6.62 -36.43
CA GLU A 302 3.12 -5.58 -37.45
C GLU A 302 1.81 -5.00 -38.00
N LYS A 303 0.68 -5.72 -37.84
CA LYS A 303 -0.64 -5.24 -38.23
C LYS A 303 -1.26 -4.33 -37.17
N GLU A 304 -0.98 -4.59 -35.90
CA GLU A 304 -1.45 -3.80 -34.76
C GLU A 304 -0.62 -2.52 -34.59
N SER A 305 0.66 -2.53 -34.97
CA SER A 305 1.54 -1.36 -34.93
C SER A 305 1.22 -0.27 -35.96
N LYS A 306 0.37 -0.55 -36.97
CA LYS A 306 0.00 0.39 -38.04
C LYS A 306 -1.20 1.29 -37.72
N LYS A 307 -1.92 1.03 -36.62
CA LYS A 307 -2.95 1.93 -36.08
C LYS A 307 -2.31 2.82 -35.00
N PRO A 308 -2.86 4.01 -34.71
CA PRO A 308 -2.51 4.70 -33.47
C PRO A 308 -2.76 3.74 -32.29
N PHE A 309 -1.69 3.29 -31.65
CA PHE A 309 -1.75 2.36 -30.53
C PHE A 309 -2.08 3.14 -29.27
N ASP A 310 -3.35 3.10 -28.85
CA ASP A 310 -3.73 3.58 -27.53
C ASP A 310 -3.32 2.54 -26.49
N GLN A 311 -2.18 2.79 -25.87
CA GLN A 311 -1.61 1.93 -24.85
C GLN A 311 -2.51 1.77 -23.63
N LEU A 312 -3.22 2.83 -23.22
CA LEU A 312 -4.09 2.78 -22.05
C LEU A 312 -5.33 1.93 -22.35
N GLN A 313 -5.94 2.16 -23.51
CA GLN A 313 -7.06 1.33 -23.98
C GLN A 313 -6.65 -0.15 -24.09
N PHE A 314 -5.47 -0.44 -24.63
CA PHE A 314 -4.96 -1.81 -24.73
C PHE A 314 -4.86 -2.49 -23.35
N PHE A 315 -4.32 -1.80 -22.34
CA PHE A 315 -4.27 -2.35 -20.98
C PHE A 315 -5.67 -2.57 -20.39
N HIS A 316 -6.60 -1.65 -20.61
CA HIS A 316 -7.99 -1.80 -20.19
C HIS A 316 -8.67 -3.01 -20.82
N GLU A 317 -8.43 -3.26 -22.11
CA GLU A 317 -8.98 -4.44 -22.81
C GLU A 317 -8.45 -5.75 -22.22
N LEU A 318 -7.16 -5.82 -21.87
CA LEU A 318 -6.58 -7.00 -21.21
C LEU A 318 -7.16 -7.21 -19.80
N VAL A 319 -7.26 -6.14 -19.01
CA VAL A 319 -7.87 -6.20 -17.67
C VAL A 319 -9.34 -6.60 -17.76
N ALA A 320 -10.09 -6.09 -18.74
CA ALA A 320 -11.48 -6.47 -18.98
C ALA A 320 -11.59 -7.96 -19.34
N ARG A 321 -10.73 -8.49 -20.21
CA ARG A 321 -10.69 -9.93 -20.54
C ARG A 321 -10.39 -10.80 -19.32
N ALA A 322 -9.44 -10.38 -18.47
CA ALA A 322 -9.14 -11.09 -17.23
C ALA A 322 -10.34 -11.08 -16.27
N ASN A 323 -11.01 -9.93 -16.12
CA ASN A 323 -12.22 -9.80 -15.30
C ASN A 323 -13.38 -10.68 -15.83
N THR A 324 -13.59 -10.75 -17.14
CA THR A 324 -14.61 -11.64 -17.72
C THR A 324 -14.40 -13.11 -17.35
N LYS A 325 -13.14 -13.54 -17.22
CA LYS A 325 -12.80 -14.92 -16.83
C LYS A 325 -12.86 -15.16 -15.32
N LEU A 326 -12.50 -14.17 -14.52
CA LEU A 326 -12.15 -14.36 -13.11
C LEU A 326 -13.10 -13.68 -12.12
N ARG A 327 -13.86 -12.68 -12.54
CA ARG A 327 -14.79 -11.97 -11.65
C ARG A 327 -15.82 -12.94 -11.09
N GLY A 328 -15.97 -12.90 -9.77
CA GLY A 328 -16.86 -13.78 -9.04
C GLY A 328 -16.28 -15.16 -8.73
N PHE A 329 -15.02 -15.44 -9.08
CA PHE A 329 -14.33 -16.65 -8.65
C PHE A 329 -14.30 -16.72 -7.12
N GLU A 330 -14.76 -17.84 -6.57
CA GLU A 330 -14.83 -18.05 -5.12
C GLU A 330 -13.67 -18.95 -4.65
N ALA A 331 -13.16 -18.67 -3.46
CA ALA A 331 -12.11 -19.46 -2.84
C ALA A 331 -12.34 -19.59 -1.34
N THR A 332 -11.84 -20.68 -0.75
CA THR A 332 -11.79 -20.85 0.70
C THR A 332 -10.35 -20.76 1.19
N VAL A 333 -10.11 -19.90 2.17
CA VAL A 333 -8.81 -19.70 2.82
C VAL A 333 -8.88 -20.32 4.20
N THR A 334 -8.04 -21.34 4.44
CA THR A 334 -8.04 -22.15 5.66
C THR A 334 -6.74 -22.05 6.45
N GLU A 335 -5.73 -21.34 5.93
CA GLU A 335 -4.40 -21.26 6.53
C GLU A 335 -3.91 -19.82 6.64
N LEU A 336 -3.27 -19.52 7.76
CA LEU A 336 -2.39 -18.35 7.93
C LEU A 336 -0.96 -18.86 8.13
N TRP A 337 -0.04 -18.26 7.37
CA TRP A 337 1.37 -18.58 7.40
C TRP A 337 2.14 -17.49 8.14
N PHE A 338 3.01 -17.90 9.05
CA PHE A 338 4.08 -17.05 9.59
C PHE A 338 5.37 -17.36 8.85
N VAL A 339 5.90 -16.36 8.15
CA VAL A 339 6.99 -16.50 7.18
C VAL A 339 8.17 -15.65 7.62
N GLU A 340 9.33 -16.28 7.74
CA GLU A 340 10.63 -15.60 7.82
C GLU A 340 11.19 -15.53 6.40
N GLU A 341 11.23 -14.34 5.80
CA GLU A 341 11.81 -14.10 4.48
C GLU A 341 13.28 -13.70 4.65
N TYR A 342 14.18 -14.57 4.19
CA TYR A 342 15.63 -14.36 4.24
C TYR A 342 16.16 -13.60 3.03
N ASP A 343 15.35 -13.52 1.96
CA ASP A 343 15.57 -12.60 0.85
C ASP A 343 14.47 -11.52 0.85
N VAL A 344 14.82 -10.32 0.40
CA VAL A 344 13.87 -9.20 0.24
C VAL A 344 12.77 -9.63 -0.74
N LEU A 345 11.52 -9.56 -0.30
CA LEU A 345 10.33 -9.97 -1.06
C LEU A 345 10.33 -11.47 -1.45
N ALA A 346 10.92 -12.36 -0.64
CA ALA A 346 10.98 -13.78 -0.93
C ALA A 346 9.63 -14.42 -1.30
N LEU A 347 8.53 -14.03 -0.63
CA LEU A 347 7.18 -14.49 -0.96
C LEU A 347 6.75 -14.13 -2.38
N ALA A 348 7.15 -12.95 -2.88
CA ALA A 348 6.81 -12.47 -4.22
C ALA A 348 7.79 -12.94 -5.31
N LEU A 349 9.04 -13.24 -4.93
CA LEU A 349 10.14 -13.47 -5.86
C LEU A 349 10.68 -14.92 -5.83
N ASN A 350 10.00 -15.83 -5.14
CA ASN A 350 10.48 -17.20 -4.89
C ASN A 350 11.86 -17.23 -4.20
N GLY A 351 12.07 -16.30 -3.27
CA GLY A 351 13.31 -16.22 -2.49
C GLY A 351 13.36 -17.25 -1.36
N LYS A 352 14.49 -17.26 -0.66
CA LYS A 352 14.73 -18.10 0.52
C LYS A 352 13.84 -17.64 1.67
N MET A 353 13.09 -18.58 2.24
CA MET A 353 12.20 -18.33 3.37
C MET A 353 12.05 -19.57 4.24
N LYS A 354 11.54 -19.37 5.45
CA LYS A 354 11.04 -20.43 6.33
C LYS A 354 9.59 -20.14 6.69
N THR A 355 8.74 -21.14 6.48
CA THR A 355 7.30 -21.02 6.67
C THR A 355 6.83 -21.91 7.81
N ARG A 356 6.05 -21.33 8.73
CA ARG A 356 5.22 -22.07 9.68
C ARG A 356 3.76 -21.89 9.27
N ARG A 357 3.04 -22.98 9.09
CA ARG A 357 1.65 -22.98 8.61
C ARG A 357 0.72 -23.28 9.77
N PHE A 358 -0.33 -22.49 9.92
CA PHE A 358 -1.32 -22.64 10.97
C PHE A 358 -2.71 -22.67 10.35
N LEU A 359 -3.48 -23.70 10.71
CA LEU A 359 -4.87 -23.79 10.31
C LEU A 359 -5.68 -22.73 11.05
N LEU A 360 -6.59 -22.11 10.31
CA LEU A 360 -7.64 -21.25 10.85
C LEU A 360 -8.70 -22.15 11.49
N GLY A 361 -9.15 -21.76 12.67
CA GLY A 361 -10.28 -22.36 13.34
C GLY A 361 -10.81 -21.37 14.34
N CYS A 362 -12.12 -21.23 14.42
CA CYS A 362 -12.74 -20.50 15.52
C CYS A 362 -13.29 -21.52 16.50
N ASN A 363 -13.00 -21.34 17.79
CA ASN A 363 -13.52 -22.18 18.86
C ASN A 363 -15.06 -22.11 18.87
N GLY A 364 -15.68 -23.07 18.17
CA GLY A 364 -17.12 -23.19 17.94
C GLY A 364 -17.51 -24.56 17.36
N ASP A 365 -16.58 -25.23 16.65
CA ASP A 365 -16.80 -26.58 16.08
C ASP A 365 -16.13 -27.71 16.88
N SER A 366 -15.76 -27.48 18.14
CA SER A 366 -15.31 -28.54 19.05
C SER A 366 -16.51 -29.28 19.68
N ASN A 367 -17.39 -29.81 18.83
CA ASN A 367 -18.41 -30.81 19.17
C ASN A 367 -18.68 -31.68 17.94
N HIS A 368 -17.75 -32.60 17.64
CA HIS A 368 -18.06 -33.84 16.95
C HIS A 368 -17.18 -34.97 17.45
#